data_AF-A0A0M9ZLH0-F1
#
_entry.id   AF-A0A0M9ZLH0-F1
#
_cell.length_a   1.000
_cell.length_b   1.000
_cell.length_c   1.000
_cell.angle_alpha   90.00
_cell.angle_beta   90.00
_cell.angle_gamma   90.00
#
_symmetry.space_group_name_H-M   'P 1'
#
loop_
_entity.id
_entity.type
_entity.pdbx_description
1 polymer ?
#
loop_
_entity_poly.entity_id
_entity_poly.type
_entity_poly.pdbx_seq_one_letter_code
_entity_poly.pdbx_strand_id
1 'polypeptide(L)'
;AQIEAEAADKARAHAEDKERRRQERAGTADEQAVTDAGEKAAAKARPKPKAQANFTDPDSRIMKNSDGAYIQAYNAQAVVDDKHQVITAADVTTNPSDALNYTTMLDQSAHNTGAHARQALVD
;
A
#
# COMPACT_ATOMS: atom_id res chain seq x y z
N ALA A 1 17.46 6.49 -8.91
CA ALA A 1 17.24 7.05 -7.56
C ALA A 1 15.92 6.55 -6.94
N GLN A 2 14.74 7.11 -7.26
CA GLN A 2 13.51 6.78 -6.52
C GLN A 2 13.02 5.33 -6.71
N ILE A 3 13.02 4.80 -7.94
CA ILE A 3 12.64 3.39 -8.19
C ILE A 3 13.62 2.42 -7.53
N GLU A 4 14.90 2.79 -7.43
CA GLU A 4 15.93 1.98 -6.78
C GLU A 4 15.75 1.96 -5.26
N ALA A 5 15.48 3.13 -4.65
CA ALA A 5 15.13 3.23 -3.24
C ALA A 5 13.88 2.42 -2.92
N GLU A 6 12.80 2.57 -3.71
CA GLU A 6 11.56 1.81 -3.52
C GLU A 6 11.79 0.29 -3.68
N ALA A 7 12.64 -0.12 -4.61
CA ALA A 7 13.02 -1.53 -4.76
C ALA A 7 13.76 -2.04 -3.52
N ALA A 8 14.66 -1.23 -2.96
CA ALA A 8 15.40 -1.55 -1.74
C ALA A 8 14.47 -1.64 -0.51
N ASP A 9 13.56 -0.68 -0.34
CA ASP A 9 12.62 -0.66 0.78
C ASP A 9 11.63 -1.82 0.71
N LYS A 10 11.08 -2.13 -0.47
CA LYS A 10 10.22 -3.31 -0.66
C LYS A 10 10.97 -4.61 -0.38
N ALA A 11 12.23 -4.71 -0.81
CA ALA A 11 13.05 -5.89 -0.54
C ALA A 11 13.35 -6.05 0.96
N ARG A 12 13.64 -4.93 1.65
CA ARG A 12 13.83 -4.89 3.11
C ARG A 12 12.58 -5.38 3.83
N ALA A 13 11.45 -4.73 3.63
CA ALA A 13 10.19 -5.05 4.31
C ALA A 13 9.75 -6.49 4.08
N HIS A 14 9.90 -7.01 2.84
CA HIS A 14 9.56 -8.39 2.54
C HIS A 14 10.49 -9.40 3.25
N ALA A 15 11.79 -9.12 3.31
CA ALA A 15 12.74 -9.98 4.01
C ALA A 15 12.53 -9.97 5.53
N GLU A 16 12.23 -8.79 6.09
CA GLU A 16 11.92 -8.64 7.51
C GLU A 16 10.64 -9.39 7.90
N ASP A 17 9.54 -9.22 7.16
CA ASP A 17 8.28 -9.95 7.38
C ASP A 17 8.48 -11.47 7.25
N LYS A 18 9.25 -11.90 6.25
CA LYS A 18 9.57 -13.32 6.07
C LYS A 18 10.36 -13.89 7.24
N GLU A 19 11.37 -13.17 7.74
CA GLU A 19 12.16 -13.62 8.87
C GLU A 19 11.34 -13.61 10.16
N ARG A 20 10.53 -12.57 10.39
CA ARG A 20 9.61 -12.50 11.54
C ARG A 20 8.65 -13.70 11.56
N ARG A 21 8.01 -14.01 10.42
CA ARG A 21 7.15 -15.19 10.30
C ARG A 21 7.89 -16.52 10.50
N ARG A 22 9.16 -16.59 10.09
CA ARG A 22 10.00 -17.77 10.31
C ARG A 22 10.28 -17.95 11.80
N GLN A 23 10.64 -16.88 12.48
CA GLN A 23 10.94 -16.86 13.91
C GLN A 23 9.70 -17.18 14.75
N GLU A 24 8.55 -16.62 14.41
CA GLU A 24 7.25 -16.94 15.04
C GLU A 24 6.94 -18.44 14.97
N ARG A 25 7.14 -19.06 13.79
CA ARG A 25 6.93 -20.51 13.61
C ARG A 25 7.95 -21.35 14.37
N ALA A 26 9.17 -20.84 14.55
CA ALA A 26 10.24 -21.51 15.27
C ALA A 26 10.20 -21.27 16.78
N GLY A 27 9.35 -20.36 17.26
CA GLY A 27 9.30 -19.95 18.67
C GLY A 27 10.53 -19.18 19.13
N THR A 28 11.25 -18.54 18.21
CA THR A 28 12.45 -17.74 18.48
C THR A 28 12.14 -16.26 18.34
N ALA A 29 12.94 -15.38 18.97
CA ALA A 29 12.86 -13.94 18.76
C ALA A 29 14.27 -13.34 18.70
N ASP A 30 14.66 -12.88 17.52
CA ASP A 30 15.95 -12.23 17.24
C ASP A 30 15.71 -11.07 16.27
N GLU A 31 15.54 -9.87 16.83
CA GLU A 31 15.30 -8.64 16.06
C GLU A 31 16.52 -8.23 15.21
N GLN A 32 17.73 -8.58 15.65
CA GLN A 32 18.93 -8.30 14.87
C GLN A 32 18.93 -9.13 13.60
N ALA A 33 18.59 -10.43 13.69
CA ALA A 33 18.47 -11.29 12.51
C ALA A 33 17.40 -10.81 11.51
N VAL A 34 16.29 -10.23 12.00
CA VAL A 34 15.27 -9.59 11.16
C VAL A 34 15.86 -8.38 10.42
N THR A 35 16.53 -7.50 11.14
CA THR A 35 17.14 -6.28 10.59
C THR A 35 18.23 -6.61 9.56
N ASP A 36 19.13 -7.55 9.88
CA ASP A 36 20.21 -8.00 8.99
C ASP A 36 19.65 -8.62 7.70
N ALA A 37 18.56 -9.39 7.79
CA ALA A 37 17.88 -9.95 6.63
C ALA A 37 17.33 -8.84 5.72
N GLY A 38 16.72 -7.81 6.33
CA GLY A 38 16.23 -6.61 5.66
C GLY A 38 17.34 -5.84 4.92
N GLU A 39 18.42 -5.50 5.62
CA GLU A 39 19.56 -4.76 5.05
C GLU A 39 20.23 -5.52 3.91
N LYS A 40 20.44 -6.83 4.07
CA LYS A 40 21.02 -7.69 3.05
C LYS A 40 20.14 -7.77 1.79
N ALA A 41 18.83 -7.77 1.95
CA ALA A 41 17.90 -7.74 0.83
C ALA A 41 17.91 -6.37 0.12
N ALA A 42 17.87 -5.28 0.86
CA ALA A 42 17.95 -3.92 0.34
C ALA A 42 19.21 -3.69 -0.50
N ALA A 43 20.38 -4.10 0.02
CA ALA A 43 21.67 -3.93 -0.66
C ALA A 43 21.77 -4.66 -2.02
N LYS A 44 20.99 -5.74 -2.19
CA LYS A 44 20.93 -6.53 -3.44
C LYS A 44 19.78 -6.15 -4.35
N ALA A 45 18.86 -5.32 -3.87
CA ALA A 45 17.67 -4.97 -4.60
C ALA A 45 18.04 -4.14 -5.84
N ARG A 46 17.40 -4.49 -6.95
CA ARG A 46 17.42 -3.67 -8.17
C ARG A 46 16.00 -3.54 -8.69
N PRO A 47 15.64 -2.38 -9.27
CA PRO A 47 14.39 -2.24 -10.00
C PRO A 47 14.23 -3.34 -11.04
N LYS A 48 12.98 -3.75 -11.27
CA LYS A 48 12.68 -4.62 -12.41
C LYS A 48 13.06 -3.91 -13.71
N PRO A 49 13.51 -4.62 -14.76
CA PRO A 49 13.91 -4.00 -16.02
C PRO A 49 12.83 -3.14 -16.69
N LYS A 50 11.55 -3.42 -16.42
CA LYS A 50 10.39 -2.67 -16.94
C LYS A 50 9.78 -1.70 -15.92
N ALA A 51 10.41 -1.53 -14.75
CA ALA A 51 9.93 -0.56 -13.78
C ALA A 51 10.14 0.85 -14.35
N GLN A 52 9.07 1.64 -14.34
CA GLN A 52 9.05 3.01 -14.83
C GLN A 52 8.42 3.89 -13.76
N ALA A 53 8.96 5.09 -13.58
CA ALA A 53 8.36 6.15 -12.78
C ALA A 53 8.08 7.32 -13.70
N ASN A 54 7.00 8.03 -13.41
CA ASN A 54 6.68 9.25 -14.14
C ASN A 54 7.63 10.38 -13.66
N PHE A 55 8.09 11.19 -14.61
CA PHE A 55 9.02 12.29 -14.35
C PHE A 55 8.38 13.47 -13.61
N THR A 56 7.13 13.79 -13.92
CA THR A 56 6.39 14.92 -13.32
C THR A 56 5.67 14.53 -12.04
N ASP A 57 5.30 13.25 -11.90
CA ASP A 57 4.66 12.70 -10.71
C ASP A 57 5.27 11.34 -10.35
N PRO A 58 6.37 11.33 -9.58
CA PRO A 58 7.08 10.10 -9.28
C PRO A 58 6.33 9.12 -8.36
N ASP A 59 5.26 9.57 -7.70
CA ASP A 59 4.47 8.76 -6.76
C ASP A 59 3.31 8.04 -7.47
N SER A 60 2.92 8.50 -8.66
CA SER A 60 1.96 7.78 -9.51
C SER A 60 2.52 6.45 -10.01
N ARG A 61 1.65 5.49 -10.35
CA ARG A 61 2.06 4.17 -10.87
C ARG A 61 1.31 3.82 -12.15
N ILE A 62 1.95 3.01 -13.00
CA ILE A 62 1.27 2.39 -14.15
C ILE A 62 0.35 1.29 -13.61
N MET A 63 -0.95 1.45 -13.79
CA MET A 63 -2.00 0.55 -13.32
C MET A 63 -3.00 0.26 -14.43
N LYS A 64 -3.67 -0.89 -14.32
CA LYS A 64 -4.73 -1.27 -15.26
C LYS A 64 -6.02 -0.58 -14.85
N ASN A 65 -6.66 0.15 -15.76
CA ASN A 65 -7.97 0.76 -15.53
C ASN A 65 -9.12 -0.23 -15.81
N SER A 66 -10.36 0.20 -15.58
CA SER A 66 -11.58 -0.58 -15.83
C SER A 66 -11.75 -1.00 -17.29
N ASP A 67 -11.30 -0.18 -18.25
CA ASP A 67 -11.30 -0.50 -19.69
C ASP A 67 -10.20 -1.51 -20.08
N GLY A 68 -9.36 -1.89 -19.12
CA GLY A 68 -8.27 -2.83 -19.28
C GLY A 68 -6.99 -2.26 -19.88
N ALA A 69 -6.92 -0.96 -20.10
CA ALA A 69 -5.72 -0.24 -20.52
C ALA A 69 -4.79 0.03 -19.33
N TYR A 70 -3.49 0.10 -19.59
CA TYR A 70 -2.50 0.51 -18.59
C TYR A 70 -2.29 2.03 -18.66
N ILE A 71 -2.59 2.74 -17.58
CA ILE A 71 -2.47 4.19 -17.48
C ILE A 71 -1.61 4.58 -16.28
N GLN A 72 -0.95 5.73 -16.35
CA GLN A 72 -0.30 6.32 -15.19
C GLN A 72 -1.37 6.99 -14.33
N ALA A 73 -1.60 6.49 -13.12
CA ALA A 73 -2.67 6.98 -12.26
C ALA A 73 -2.42 6.70 -10.78
N TYR A 74 -3.37 7.15 -9.97
CA TYR A 74 -3.67 6.61 -8.65
C TYR A 74 -5.04 5.93 -8.67
N ASN A 75 -5.28 5.07 -7.71
CA ASN A 75 -6.60 4.55 -7.41
C ASN A 75 -7.20 5.40 -6.27
N ALA A 76 -8.19 6.22 -6.61
CA ALA A 76 -8.83 7.15 -5.68
C ALA A 76 -10.07 6.52 -5.03
N GLN A 77 -10.25 6.79 -3.74
CA GLN A 77 -11.34 6.27 -2.92
C GLN A 77 -12.08 7.42 -2.26
N ALA A 78 -13.39 7.28 -2.10
CA ALA A 78 -14.21 8.21 -1.36
C ALA A 78 -15.30 7.47 -0.57
N VAL A 79 -15.49 7.87 0.69
CA VAL A 79 -16.63 7.46 1.52
C VAL A 79 -17.58 8.63 1.63
N VAL A 80 -18.86 8.39 1.35
CA VAL A 80 -19.90 9.41 1.33
C VAL A 80 -21.01 9.02 2.28
N ASP A 81 -21.45 9.98 3.10
CA ASP A 81 -22.64 9.84 3.93
C ASP A 81 -23.90 9.85 3.05
N ASP A 82 -24.73 8.82 3.16
CA ASP A 82 -25.89 8.61 2.30
C ASP A 82 -26.99 9.68 2.49
N LYS A 83 -27.15 10.18 3.71
CA LYS A 83 -28.23 11.10 4.07
C LYS A 83 -27.90 12.54 3.73
N HIS A 84 -26.69 12.97 4.03
CA HIS A 84 -26.26 14.37 3.88
C HIS A 84 -25.42 14.59 2.63
N GLN A 85 -25.00 13.54 1.93
CA GLN A 85 -24.23 13.60 0.68
C GLN A 85 -22.90 14.33 0.87
N VAL A 86 -22.25 14.10 2.01
CA VAL A 86 -20.97 14.68 2.39
C VAL A 86 -19.88 13.61 2.34
N ILE A 87 -18.73 13.94 1.76
CA ILE A 87 -17.54 13.07 1.78
C ILE A 87 -16.97 13.05 3.20
N THR A 88 -16.92 11.88 3.82
CA THR A 88 -16.40 11.69 5.19
C THR A 88 -14.97 11.20 5.21
N ALA A 89 -14.51 10.54 4.14
CA ALA A 89 -13.13 10.15 3.92
C ALA A 89 -12.79 10.16 2.43
N ALA A 90 -11.56 10.51 2.09
CA ALA A 90 -11.02 10.44 0.74
C ALA A 90 -9.52 10.11 0.81
N ASP A 91 -9.06 9.23 -0.05
CA ASP A 91 -7.63 8.89 -0.15
C ASP A 91 -7.27 8.38 -1.55
N VAL A 92 -5.97 8.33 -1.84
CA VAL A 92 -5.42 7.78 -3.08
C VAL A 92 -4.40 6.71 -2.76
N THR A 93 -4.44 5.63 -3.52
CA THR A 93 -3.47 4.53 -3.40
C THR A 93 -2.81 4.23 -4.73
N THR A 94 -1.70 3.51 -4.68
CA THR A 94 -1.02 3.01 -5.88
C THR A 94 -1.29 1.52 -6.11
N ASN A 95 -2.39 0.99 -5.54
CA ASN A 95 -2.84 -0.38 -5.75
C ASN A 95 -4.02 -0.37 -6.72
N PRO A 96 -3.96 -1.11 -7.84
CA PRO A 96 -5.09 -1.18 -8.79
C PRO A 96 -6.34 -1.86 -8.22
N SER A 97 -6.25 -2.53 -7.07
CA SER A 97 -7.37 -3.20 -6.42
C SER A 97 -7.81 -2.44 -5.17
N ASP A 98 -9.13 -2.32 -5.01
CA ASP A 98 -9.78 -1.66 -3.86
C ASP A 98 -9.86 -2.53 -2.61
N ALA A 99 -9.57 -3.84 -2.75
CA ALA A 99 -9.79 -4.84 -1.70
C ALA A 99 -9.08 -4.55 -0.37
N LEU A 100 -7.97 -3.80 -0.41
CA LEU A 100 -7.19 -3.44 0.78
C LEU A 100 -7.61 -2.10 1.41
N ASN A 101 -8.47 -1.32 0.73
CA ASN A 101 -8.77 0.06 1.13
C ASN A 101 -9.97 0.15 2.08
N TYR A 102 -10.83 -0.86 2.10
CA TYR A 102 -12.09 -0.84 2.87
C TYR A 102 -11.91 -0.44 4.35
N THR A 103 -11.06 -1.17 5.08
CA THR A 103 -10.85 -0.92 6.51
C THR A 103 -10.28 0.47 6.76
N THR A 104 -9.23 0.86 6.03
CA THR A 104 -8.59 2.16 6.19
C THR A 104 -9.55 3.32 5.90
N MET A 105 -10.41 3.20 4.88
CA MET A 105 -11.38 4.23 4.54
C MET A 105 -12.48 4.37 5.60
N LEU A 106 -12.95 3.26 6.19
CA LEU A 106 -13.93 3.33 7.29
C LEU A 106 -13.33 3.87 8.58
N ASP A 107 -12.09 3.51 8.89
CA ASP A 107 -11.37 4.05 10.04
C ASP A 107 -11.15 5.55 9.91
N GLN A 108 -10.74 6.01 8.72
CA GLN A 108 -10.60 7.44 8.42
C GLN A 108 -11.94 8.19 8.54
N SER A 109 -13.01 7.60 8.03
CA SER A 109 -14.36 8.17 8.15
C SER A 109 -14.76 8.29 9.62
N ALA A 110 -14.55 7.24 10.42
CA ALA A 110 -14.89 7.25 11.84
C ALA A 110 -14.04 8.23 12.64
N HIS A 111 -12.76 8.36 12.31
CA HIS A 111 -11.88 9.37 12.88
C HIS A 111 -12.42 10.79 12.61
N ASN A 112 -12.90 11.05 11.40
CA ASN A 112 -13.38 12.37 10.99
C ASN A 112 -14.77 12.72 11.56
N THR A 113 -15.66 11.73 11.69
CA THR A 113 -17.05 11.94 12.12
C THR A 113 -17.29 11.62 13.60
N GLY A 114 -16.33 10.95 14.25
CA GLY A 114 -16.45 10.46 15.62
C GLY A 114 -17.29 9.19 15.78
N ALA A 115 -17.72 8.55 14.68
CA ALA A 115 -18.53 7.34 14.73
C ALA A 115 -18.30 6.43 13.52
N HIS A 116 -18.27 5.12 13.76
CA HIS A 116 -18.25 4.14 12.67
C HIS A 116 -19.62 4.04 11.99
N ALA A 117 -19.60 3.80 10.68
CA ALA A 117 -20.79 3.49 9.92
C ALA A 117 -21.41 2.18 10.43
N ARG A 118 -22.75 2.14 10.55
CA ARG A 118 -23.48 0.91 10.89
C ARG A 118 -23.62 -0.04 9.71
N GLN A 119 -23.57 0.51 8.50
CA GLN A 119 -23.64 -0.19 7.23
C GLN A 119 -22.80 0.58 6.22
N ALA A 120 -22.06 -0.14 5.39
CA ALA A 120 -21.33 0.41 4.25
C ALA A 120 -21.67 -0.42 3.00
N LEU A 121 -21.83 0.27 1.87
CA LEU A 121 -21.92 -0.35 0.55
C LEU A 121 -20.57 -0.14 -0.13
N VAL A 122 -20.07 -1.20 -0.77
CA VAL A 122 -18.77 -1.24 -1.45
C VAL A 122 -18.98 -1.96 -2.78
N ASP A 123 -18.23 -1.55 -3.79
CA ASP A 123 -18.22 -2.11 -5.14
C ASP A 123 -17.37 -3.38 -5.29
#